data_AF-A0AAW2QK91-F1
#
_entry.id   AF-A0AAW2QK91-F1
#
_cell.length_a   1.000
_cell.length_b   1.000
_cell.length_c   1.000
_cell.angle_alpha   90.00
_cell.angle_beta   90.00
_cell.angle_gamma   90.00
#
_symmetry.space_group_name_H-M   'P 1'
#
loop_
_entity.id
_entity.type
_entity.pdbx_description
1 polymer ?
#
loop_
_entity_poly.entity_id
_entity_poly.type
_entity_poly.pdbx_seq_one_letter_code
_entity_poly.pdbx_strand_id
1 'polypeptide(L)'
;MAQRSIWSFMRFVVEQASPLVIGDDFNLVVSVSEWSNGVFPTHHSVEEFSEAIFDYGLVDVGFQENQFTWTNHRLWQRLDRICFSSEWIDGCPNTLVRHLPHCGSDHCLLLILSQPQALTMPSSFRFQNIWCRHSGFLQVVKDCWELSVQQTGFA
;
A
#
# COMPACT_ATOMS: atom_id res chain seq x y z
N MET A 1 -21.61 -22.02 5.98
CA MET A 1 -22.48 -21.44 4.92
C MET A 1 -22.18 -19.97 4.65
N ALA A 2 -21.84 -19.14 5.65
CA ALA A 2 -21.54 -17.70 5.47
C ALA A 2 -20.19 -17.37 4.77
N GLN A 3 -19.18 -18.23 4.91
CA GLN A 3 -17.85 -17.96 4.33
C GLN A 3 -17.81 -18.09 2.79
N ARG A 4 -18.60 -19.00 2.21
CA ARG A 4 -18.67 -19.13 0.73
C ARG A 4 -19.38 -17.94 0.06
N SER A 5 -20.32 -17.30 0.77
CA SER A 5 -21.00 -16.11 0.25
C SER A 5 -20.09 -14.88 0.24
N ILE A 6 -19.19 -14.72 1.22
CA ILE A 6 -18.26 -13.59 1.22
C ILE A 6 -17.22 -13.70 0.09
N TRP A 7 -16.68 -14.90 -0.15
CA TRP A 7 -15.76 -15.12 -1.27
C TRP A 7 -16.39 -14.82 -2.63
N SER A 8 -17.63 -15.29 -2.82
CA SER A 8 -18.37 -15.04 -4.07
C SER A 8 -18.65 -13.55 -4.26
N PHE A 9 -18.96 -12.84 -3.18
CA PHE A 9 -19.17 -11.39 -3.21
C PHE A 9 -17.88 -10.63 -3.49
N MET A 10 -16.78 -10.97 -2.82
CA MET A 10 -15.47 -10.35 -3.07
C MET A 10 -15.04 -10.54 -4.53
N ARG A 11 -15.19 -11.76 -5.06
CA ARG A 11 -14.92 -12.04 -6.47
C ARG A 11 -15.74 -11.14 -7.39
N PHE A 12 -17.04 -11.02 -7.14
CA PHE A 12 -17.89 -10.13 -7.91
C PHE A 12 -17.41 -8.67 -7.85
N VAL A 13 -17.04 -8.15 -6.67
CA VAL A 13 -16.55 -6.76 -6.53
C VAL A 13 -15.23 -6.56 -7.28
N VAL A 14 -14.30 -7.50 -7.16
CA VAL A 14 -13.00 -7.48 -7.86
C VAL A 14 -13.18 -7.47 -9.38
N GLU A 15 -14.14 -8.25 -9.89
CA GLU A 15 -14.43 -8.29 -11.34
C GLU A 15 -15.07 -7.00 -11.87
N GLN A 16 -15.62 -6.13 -11.02
CA GLN A 16 -16.34 -4.92 -11.42
C GLN A 16 -15.59 -3.61 -11.18
N ALA A 17 -14.51 -3.61 -10.39
CA ALA A 17 -13.84 -2.37 -9.97
C ALA A 17 -12.32 -2.52 -9.90
N SER A 18 -11.62 -1.53 -10.48
CA SER A 18 -10.18 -1.33 -10.31
C SER A 18 -9.82 0.16 -10.59
N PRO A 19 -8.90 0.80 -9.84
CA PRO A 19 -8.20 0.26 -8.67
C PRO A 19 -9.13 0.06 -7.47
N LEU A 20 -8.84 -0.92 -6.62
CA LEU A 20 -9.75 -1.37 -5.56
C LEU A 20 -9.02 -1.58 -4.23
N VAL A 21 -9.72 -1.25 -3.14
CA VAL A 21 -9.35 -1.60 -1.77
C VAL A 21 -10.52 -2.33 -1.14
N ILE A 22 -10.26 -3.51 -0.57
CA ILE A 22 -11.24 -4.26 0.22
C ILE A 22 -10.68 -4.44 1.62
N GLY A 23 -11.44 -4.05 2.63
CA GLY A 23 -11.13 -4.35 4.03
C GLY A 23 -12.33 -4.91 4.74
N ASP A 24 -12.12 -5.96 5.54
CA ASP A 24 -13.17 -6.60 6.32
C ASP A 24 -12.59 -7.36 7.53
N ASP A 25 -13.47 -7.72 8.47
CA ASP A 25 -13.21 -8.74 9.48
C ASP A 25 -13.47 -10.12 8.88
N PHE A 26 -12.41 -10.77 8.41
CA PHE A 26 -12.51 -12.07 7.78
C PHE A 26 -12.73 -13.21 8.79
N ASN A 27 -12.60 -12.94 10.10
CA ASN A 27 -12.64 -13.96 11.15
C ASN A 27 -11.68 -15.14 10.89
N LEU A 28 -10.55 -14.88 10.21
CA LEU A 28 -9.57 -15.88 9.78
C LEU A 28 -8.14 -15.39 10.02
N VAL A 29 -7.32 -16.27 10.58
CA VAL A 29 -5.86 -16.11 10.62
C VAL A 29 -5.25 -16.84 9.44
N VAL A 30 -4.16 -16.31 8.88
CA VAL A 30 -3.45 -16.93 7.73
C VAL A 30 -2.11 -17.52 8.13
N SER A 31 -1.71 -17.36 9.39
CA SER A 31 -0.50 -17.99 9.91
C SER A 31 -0.57 -18.18 11.42
N VAL A 32 0.26 -19.10 11.91
CA VAL A 32 0.45 -19.38 13.35
C VAL A 32 0.92 -18.14 14.11
N SER A 33 1.70 -17.26 13.46
CA SER A 33 2.21 -16.04 14.12
C SER A 33 1.10 -15.03 14.41
N GLU A 34 -0.01 -15.06 13.67
CA GLU A 34 -1.17 -14.18 13.86
C GLU A 34 -2.12 -14.64 14.97
N TRP A 35 -1.71 -15.62 15.76
CA TRP A 35 -2.48 -16.18 16.87
C TRP A 35 -1.64 -16.25 18.14
N SER A 36 -2.07 -15.58 19.21
CA SER A 36 -1.43 -15.67 20.52
C SER A 36 -2.14 -16.67 21.43
N ASN A 37 -1.40 -17.61 22.02
CA ASN A 37 -1.82 -18.56 23.06
C ASN A 37 -2.99 -19.49 22.68
N GLY A 38 -3.05 -20.70 23.22
CA GLY A 38 -4.17 -21.63 22.99
C GLY A 38 -4.02 -22.55 21.77
N VAL A 39 -5.15 -23.09 21.31
CA VAL A 39 -5.22 -24.12 20.25
C VAL A 39 -5.34 -23.45 18.88
N PHE A 40 -4.43 -23.79 17.97
CA PHE A 40 -4.42 -23.24 16.62
C PHE A 40 -5.63 -23.70 15.79
N PRO A 41 -6.15 -22.85 14.89
CA PRO A 41 -7.11 -23.29 13.90
C PRO A 41 -6.51 -24.35 12.98
N THR A 42 -7.37 -25.22 12.44
CA THR A 42 -6.96 -26.28 11.52
C THR A 42 -6.33 -25.71 10.25
N HIS A 43 -5.20 -26.27 9.80
CA HIS A 43 -4.44 -25.83 8.62
C HIS A 43 -5.30 -25.52 7.37
N HIS A 44 -6.37 -26.28 7.17
CA HIS A 44 -7.22 -26.17 5.99
C HIS A 44 -7.88 -24.78 5.81
N SER A 45 -8.30 -24.11 6.90
CA SER A 45 -8.97 -22.81 6.81
C SER A 45 -8.00 -21.64 6.51
N VAL A 46 -6.72 -21.85 6.79
CA VAL A 46 -5.64 -20.87 6.55
C VAL A 46 -5.27 -20.82 5.07
N GLU A 47 -5.23 -21.99 4.43
CA GLU A 47 -4.88 -22.15 3.01
C GLU A 47 -5.97 -21.56 2.11
N GLU A 48 -7.25 -21.85 2.39
CA GLU A 48 -8.38 -21.34 1.58
C GLU A 48 -8.42 -19.81 1.46
N PHE A 49 -8.11 -19.08 2.54
CA PHE A 49 -8.09 -17.61 2.52
C PHE A 49 -6.96 -17.09 1.61
N SER A 50 -5.77 -17.65 1.81
CA SER A 50 -4.56 -17.22 1.11
C SER A 50 -4.68 -17.50 -0.39
N GLU A 51 -5.24 -18.67 -0.75
CA GLU A 51 -5.56 -19.03 -2.14
C GLU A 51 -6.60 -18.08 -2.74
N ALA A 52 -7.69 -17.77 -2.02
CA ALA A 52 -8.73 -16.88 -2.53
C ALA A 52 -8.22 -15.46 -2.81
N ILE A 53 -7.46 -14.86 -1.89
CA ILE A 53 -6.86 -13.52 -2.08
C ILE A 53 -5.90 -13.53 -3.29
N PHE A 54 -5.09 -14.58 -3.40
CA PHE A 54 -4.17 -14.75 -4.53
C PHE A 54 -4.92 -14.90 -5.87
N ASP A 55 -5.94 -15.76 -5.92
CA ASP A 55 -6.76 -16.00 -7.12
C ASP A 55 -7.51 -14.75 -7.59
N TYR A 56 -7.86 -13.85 -6.66
CA TYR A 56 -8.53 -12.59 -6.96
C TYR A 56 -7.55 -11.47 -7.35
N GLY A 57 -6.24 -11.74 -7.39
CA GLY A 57 -5.24 -10.73 -7.71
C GLY A 57 -5.17 -9.60 -6.67
N LEU A 58 -5.59 -9.90 -5.44
CA LEU A 58 -5.54 -9.00 -4.31
C LEU A 58 -4.24 -9.20 -3.52
N VAL A 59 -3.75 -8.11 -2.93
CA VAL A 59 -2.49 -8.07 -2.19
C VAL A 59 -2.73 -7.58 -0.77
N ASP A 60 -2.40 -8.39 0.23
CA ASP A 60 -2.22 -7.94 1.63
C ASP A 60 -0.81 -7.35 1.73
N VAL A 61 -0.70 -6.02 1.85
CA VAL A 61 0.59 -5.31 1.96
C VAL A 61 1.25 -5.47 3.34
N GLY A 62 0.63 -6.25 4.23
CA GLY A 62 1.04 -6.37 5.63
C GLY A 62 0.60 -5.17 6.45
N PHE A 63 1.26 -4.96 7.58
CA PHE A 63 0.92 -3.90 8.53
C PHE A 63 2.16 -3.44 9.30
N GLN A 64 2.02 -2.32 10.00
CA GLN A 64 2.97 -1.80 10.97
C GLN A 64 2.35 -1.78 12.37
N GLU A 65 3.22 -1.76 13.38
CA GLU A 65 2.88 -1.68 14.81
C GLU A 65 2.31 -2.98 15.39
N ASN A 66 1.08 -2.94 15.94
CA ASN A 66 0.48 -4.04 16.66
C ASN A 66 0.23 -5.24 15.72
N GLN A 67 0.61 -6.44 16.13
CA GLN A 67 0.42 -7.64 15.30
C GLN A 67 -1.05 -8.07 15.19
N PHE A 68 -1.80 -7.82 16.24
CA PHE A 68 -3.15 -8.33 16.40
C PHE A 68 -4.18 -7.22 16.20
N THR A 69 -5.32 -7.58 15.61
CA THR A 69 -6.43 -6.66 15.39
C THR A 69 -7.60 -6.95 16.31
N TRP A 70 -7.63 -8.13 16.95
CA TRP A 70 -8.70 -8.54 17.85
C TRP A 70 -8.15 -9.13 19.15
N THR A 71 -8.84 -8.90 20.26
CA THR A 71 -8.59 -9.57 21.54
C THR A 71 -9.81 -9.71 22.44
N ASN A 72 -9.92 -10.85 23.12
CA ASN A 72 -10.84 -11.03 24.24
C ASN A 72 -10.15 -10.91 25.62
N HIS A 73 -9.01 -10.23 25.68
CA HIS A 73 -8.10 -10.11 26.83
C HIS A 73 -7.33 -11.37 27.24
N ARG A 74 -7.63 -12.54 26.64
CA ARG A 74 -6.89 -13.80 26.88
C ARG A 74 -6.16 -14.29 25.63
N LEU A 75 -6.78 -14.07 24.48
CA LEU A 75 -6.30 -14.41 23.15
C LEU A 75 -6.19 -13.14 22.32
N TRP A 76 -5.24 -13.13 21.41
CA TRP A 76 -5.01 -12.07 20.46
C TRP A 76 -4.87 -12.68 19.08
N GLN A 77 -5.57 -12.10 18.10
CA GLN A 77 -5.61 -12.61 16.73
C GLN A 77 -5.58 -11.46 15.74
N ARG A 78 -5.04 -11.69 14.54
CA ARG A 78 -5.25 -10.81 13.39
C ARG A 78 -6.40 -11.34 12.54
N LEU A 79 -7.56 -10.71 12.66
CA LEU A 79 -8.79 -11.10 11.96
C LEU A 79 -9.17 -10.11 10.86
N ASP A 80 -8.83 -8.84 11.08
CA ASP A 80 -9.11 -7.75 10.17
C ASP A 80 -7.97 -7.58 9.18
N ARG A 81 -8.28 -7.42 7.89
CA ARG A 81 -7.28 -7.18 6.83
C ARG A 81 -7.76 -6.16 5.83
N ILE A 82 -6.80 -5.51 5.18
CA ILE A 82 -7.03 -4.66 4.02
C ILE A 82 -6.20 -5.21 2.87
N CYS A 83 -6.87 -5.56 1.79
CA CYS A 83 -6.28 -6.08 0.57
C CYS A 83 -6.49 -5.06 -0.57
N PHE A 84 -5.52 -5.01 -1.48
CA PHE A 84 -5.44 -4.01 -2.53
C PHE A 84 -5.36 -4.69 -3.89
N SER A 85 -6.00 -4.13 -4.92
CA SER A 85 -5.75 -4.60 -6.29
C SER A 85 -4.35 -4.21 -6.75
N SER A 86 -3.80 -4.96 -7.72
CA SER A 86 -2.49 -4.64 -8.30
C SER A 86 -2.42 -3.20 -8.83
N GLU A 87 -3.49 -2.72 -9.47
CA GLU A 87 -3.54 -1.34 -10.02
C GLU A 87 -3.53 -0.28 -8.92
N TRP A 88 -4.06 -0.57 -7.72
CA TRP A 88 -3.91 0.33 -6.57
C TRP A 88 -2.44 0.41 -6.14
N ILE A 89 -1.77 -0.74 -6.05
CA ILE A 89 -0.35 -0.81 -5.66
C ILE A 89 0.52 -0.07 -6.67
N ASP A 90 0.25 -0.23 -7.97
CA ASP A 90 0.96 0.49 -9.03
C ASP A 90 0.76 2.01 -8.91
N GLY A 91 -0.47 2.46 -8.62
CA GLY A 91 -0.78 3.89 -8.46
C GLY A 91 -0.31 4.50 -7.14
N CYS A 92 -0.21 3.69 -6.07
CA CYS A 92 0.15 4.09 -4.72
C CYS A 92 1.21 3.13 -4.13
N PRO A 93 2.44 3.10 -4.65
CA PRO A 93 3.45 2.09 -4.29
C PRO A 93 3.91 2.19 -2.82
N ASN A 94 3.74 3.35 -2.19
CA ASN A 94 4.05 3.58 -0.78
C ASN A 94 2.82 3.37 0.13
N THR A 95 1.89 2.51 -0.26
CA THR A 95 0.73 2.16 0.57
C THR A 95 1.19 1.37 1.79
N LEU A 96 0.75 1.80 2.97
CA LEU A 96 1.03 1.18 4.27
C LEU A 96 -0.28 1.02 5.04
N VAL A 97 -0.37 -0.05 5.84
CA VAL A 97 -1.46 -0.25 6.80
C VAL A 97 -0.87 -0.20 8.21
N ARG A 98 -1.54 0.51 9.14
CA ARG A 98 -1.17 0.55 10.56
C ARG A 98 -2.31 0.02 11.41
N HIS A 99 -2.00 -0.88 12.33
CA HIS A 99 -2.94 -1.27 13.37
C HIS A 99 -2.85 -0.26 14.52
N LEU A 100 -3.92 0.49 14.73
CA LEU A 100 -3.99 1.48 15.80
C LEU A 100 -4.23 0.80 17.16
N PRO A 101 -3.86 1.44 18.28
CA PRO A 101 -4.15 0.88 19.61
C PRO A 101 -5.65 0.63 19.82
N HIS A 102 -5.98 -0.43 20.56
CA HIS A 102 -7.35 -0.71 20.97
C HIS A 102 -7.90 0.43 21.82
N CYS A 103 -9.11 0.91 21.49
CA CYS A 103 -9.78 1.98 22.21
C CYS A 103 -11.26 1.64 22.40
N GLY A 104 -11.56 0.89 23.46
CA GLY A 104 -12.95 0.58 23.85
C GLY A 104 -13.66 -0.49 23.01
N SER A 105 -12.96 -1.13 22.07
CA SER A 105 -13.42 -2.28 21.28
C SER A 105 -12.45 -3.44 21.44
N ASP A 106 -12.96 -4.67 21.31
CA ASP A 106 -12.16 -5.88 21.17
C ASP A 106 -11.41 -5.91 19.84
N HIS A 107 -11.88 -5.16 18.83
CA HIS A 107 -11.15 -4.88 17.59
C HIS A 107 -10.33 -3.58 17.65
N CYS A 108 -9.25 -3.53 16.88
CA CYS A 108 -8.45 -2.33 16.65
C CYS A 108 -8.81 -1.69 15.31
N LEU A 109 -8.53 -0.40 15.16
CA LEU A 109 -8.75 0.30 13.89
C LEU A 109 -7.56 0.08 12.94
N LEU A 110 -7.85 -0.08 11.65
CA LEU A 110 -6.84 -0.18 10.61
C LEU A 110 -6.77 1.15 9.85
N LEU A 111 -5.57 1.75 9.81
CA LEU A 111 -5.31 3.00 9.11
C LEU A 111 -4.55 2.73 7.82
N ILE A 112 -5.12 3.13 6.68
CA ILE A 112 -4.42 3.14 5.39
C ILE A 112 -3.71 4.49 5.24
N LEU A 113 -2.41 4.42 4.97
CA LEU A 113 -1.61 5.57 4.54
C LEU A 113 -1.13 5.30 3.13
N SER A 114 -1.59 6.08 2.16
CA SER A 114 -1.13 5.98 0.78
C SER A 114 -0.69 7.34 0.27
N GLN A 115 0.32 7.32 -0.58
CA GLN A 115 0.74 8.48 -1.36
C GLN A 115 0.64 8.07 -2.83
N PRO A 116 -0.19 8.75 -3.63
CA PRO A 116 -0.18 8.55 -5.08
C PRO A 116 1.23 8.75 -5.59
N GLN A 117 1.64 7.95 -6.58
CA GLN A 117 2.84 8.26 -7.33
C GLN A 117 2.67 9.67 -7.89
N ALA A 118 3.51 10.60 -7.42
CA ALA A 118 3.53 11.93 -8.00
C ALA A 118 3.80 11.73 -9.49
N LEU A 119 2.88 12.17 -10.34
CA LEU A 119 3.23 12.39 -11.74
C LEU A 119 4.46 13.28 -11.69
N THR A 120 5.62 12.72 -12.03
CA THR A 120 6.84 13.48 -12.25
C THR A 120 6.57 14.31 -13.50
N MET A 121 5.79 15.38 -13.33
CA MET A 121 5.72 16.43 -14.31
C MET A 121 7.16 16.87 -14.51
N PRO A 122 7.68 16.82 -15.74
CA PRO A 122 9.02 17.32 -16.01
C PRO A 122 9.14 18.67 -15.34
N SER A 123 10.12 18.84 -14.46
CA SER A 123 10.33 20.15 -13.84
C SER A 123 10.48 21.13 -14.99
N SER A 124 9.51 22.02 -15.18
CA SER A 124 9.64 23.02 -16.22
C SER A 124 10.89 23.82 -15.87
N PHE A 125 11.84 23.92 -16.82
CA PHE A 125 13.01 24.75 -16.64
C PHE A 125 12.52 26.17 -16.36
N ARG A 126 12.77 26.66 -15.15
CA ARG A 126 12.41 28.01 -14.71
C ARG A 126 13.70 28.72 -14.35
N PHE A 127 13.90 29.89 -14.95
CA PHE A 127 14.97 30.80 -14.58
C PHE A 127 14.38 32.20 -14.41
N GLN A 128 15.04 33.02 -13.58
CA GLN A 128 14.58 34.38 -13.35
C GLN A 128 14.83 35.24 -14.58
N ASN A 129 13.78 35.72 -15.24
CA ASN A 129 13.89 36.52 -16.47
C ASN A 129 14.68 37.85 -16.27
N ILE A 130 14.85 38.29 -15.02
CA ILE A 130 15.71 39.45 -14.71
C ILE A 130 17.16 39.25 -15.17
N TRP A 131 17.64 38.00 -15.20
CA TRP A 131 18.99 37.70 -15.67
C TRP A 131 19.20 38.09 -17.12
N CYS A 132 18.19 37.99 -17.98
CA CYS A 132 18.26 38.47 -19.37
C CYS A 132 18.57 39.97 -19.49
N ARG A 133 18.33 40.75 -18.43
CA ARG A 133 18.61 42.20 -18.40
C ARG A 133 19.99 42.53 -17.83
N HIS A 134 20.69 41.56 -17.25
CA HIS A 134 22.04 41.76 -16.73
C HIS A 134 23.03 41.84 -17.89
N SER A 135 23.91 42.85 -17.89
CA SER A 135 24.83 43.13 -18.99
C SER A 135 25.78 41.96 -19.31
N GLY A 136 26.15 41.17 -18.30
CA GLY A 136 27.00 39.99 -18.44
C GLY A 136 26.28 38.69 -18.84
N PHE A 137 24.95 38.69 -18.96
CA PHE A 137 24.19 37.44 -19.15
C PHE A 137 24.59 36.67 -20.40
N LEU A 138 24.64 37.35 -21.55
CA LEU A 138 25.00 36.72 -22.82
C LEU A 138 26.43 36.18 -22.81
N GLN A 139 27.34 36.86 -22.10
CA GLN A 139 28.73 36.41 -21.98
C GLN A 139 28.80 35.10 -21.18
N VAL A 140 28.14 35.04 -20.02
CA VAL A 140 28.09 33.82 -19.20
C VAL A 140 27.47 32.65 -19.97
N VAL A 141 26.37 32.88 -20.71
CA VAL A 141 25.74 31.83 -21.54
C VAL A 141 26.72 31.31 -22.60
N LYS A 142 27.43 32.23 -23.28
CA LYS A 142 28.42 31.88 -24.29
C LYS A 142 29.58 31.07 -23.68
N ASP A 143 30.14 31.54 -22.58
CA ASP A 143 31.25 30.89 -21.89
C ASP A 143 30.85 29.47 -21.46
N CYS A 144 29.64 29.29 -20.91
CA CYS A 144 29.13 27.99 -20.52
C CYS A 144 28.89 27.05 -21.72
N TRP A 145 28.50 27.58 -22.87
CA TRP A 145 28.23 26.77 -24.07
C TRP A 145 29.50 26.32 -24.79
N GLU A 146 30.60 27.06 -24.61
CA GLU A 146 31.91 26.72 -25.15
C GLU A 146 32.68 25.73 -24.26
N LEU A 147 32.19 25.44 -23.05
CA LEU A 147 32.74 24.38 -22.19
C LEU A 147 32.44 23.01 -22.77
N SER A 148 33.48 22.20 -22.99
CA SER A 148 33.37 20.79 -23.32
C SER A 148 32.71 20.03 -22.17
N VAL A 149 31.43 19.70 -22.30
CA VAL A 149 30.74 18.87 -21.31
C VAL A 149 31.16 17.41 -21.55
N GLN A 150 31.88 16.82 -20.59
CA GLN A 150 31.95 15.36 -20.52
C GLN A 150 30.56 14.86 -20.14
N GLN A 151 29.88 14.19 -21.06
CA GLN A 151 28.59 13.56 -20.79
C GLN A 151 28.78 12.49 -19.71
N THR A 152 28.42 12.79 -18.47
CA THR A 152 27.94 11.78 -17.53
C THR A 152 26.44 11.77 -17.64
N GLY A 153 25.93 11.04 -18.64
CA GLY A 153 24.50 10.80 -18.76
C GLY A 153 24.02 10.04 -17.53
N PHE A 154 22.96 10.53 -16.89
CA PHE A 154 22.15 9.72 -16.00
C PHE A 154 21.38 8.72 -16.88
N ALA A 155 21.82 7.47 -16.85
CA ALA A 155 21.02 6.31 -17.25
C ALA A 155 19.97 6.02 -16.17
#